data_AF-A0A925NVL7-F1
#
_entry.id   AF-A0A925NVL7-F1
#
_cell.length_a   1.000
_cell.length_b   1.000
_cell.length_c   1.000
_cell.angle_alpha   90.00
_cell.angle_beta   90.00
_cell.angle_gamma   90.00
#
_symmetry.space_group_name_H-M   'P 1'
#
loop_
_entity.id
_entity.type
_entity.pdbx_description
1 polymer ?
#
loop_
_entity_poly.entity_id
_entity_poly.type
_entity_poly.pdbx_seq_one_letter_code
_entity_poly.pdbx_strand_id
1 'polypeptide(L)' 'SDQPANAILTPGQLGVGEQAQVRDLWKKADTGKLGNTRTVSIPAHGAMLFAIK' A
#
# COMPACT_ATOMS: atom_id res chain seq x y z
N SER A 1 -12.72 17.14 1.07
CA SER A 1 -12.97 16.69 -0.31
C SER A 1 -13.56 15.30 -0.23
N ASP A 2 -14.65 15.03 -0.93
CA ASP A 2 -15.32 13.71 -0.95
C ASP A 2 -14.80 12.82 -2.08
N GLN A 3 -13.59 13.09 -2.57
CA GLN A 3 -12.95 12.34 -3.63
C GLN A 3 -11.91 11.37 -3.06
N PRO A 4 -11.73 10.18 -3.67
CA PRO A 4 -10.64 9.29 -3.32
C PRO A 4 -9.28 9.97 -3.57
N ALA A 5 -8.30 9.64 -2.73
CA ALA A 5 -6.95 10.16 -2.81
C ALA A 5 -5.96 9.04 -3.17
N ASN A 6 -4.91 9.37 -3.92
CA ASN A 6 -3.84 8.43 -4.20
C ASN A 6 -2.68 8.65 -3.23
N ALA A 7 -2.22 7.59 -2.59
CA ALA A 7 -0.97 7.57 -1.84
C ALA A 7 0.10 6.81 -2.62
N ILE A 8 1.31 7.37 -2.65
CA ILE A 8 2.47 6.77 -3.30
C ILE A 8 3.39 6.26 -2.21
N LEU A 9 3.72 4.97 -2.29
CA LEU A 9 4.63 4.29 -1.37
C LEU A 9 5.89 3.91 -2.12
N THR A 10 7.05 4.21 -1.53
CA THR A 10 8.35 3.77 -2.02
C THR A 10 9.05 2.92 -0.95
N PRO A 11 9.87 1.94 -1.35
CA PRO A 11 10.62 1.11 -0.38
C PRO A 11 11.45 1.94 0.60
N GLY A 12 12.08 3.02 0.12
CA GLY A 12 12.90 3.91 0.94
C GLY A 12 12.13 4.61 2.07
N GLN A 13 10.88 5.03 1.83
CA GLN A 13 10.04 5.63 2.88
C GLN A 13 9.63 4.64 3.97
N LEU A 14 9.65 3.34 3.65
CA LEU A 14 9.16 2.27 4.50
C LEU A 14 10.30 1.47 5.16
N GLY A 15 11.56 1.74 4.79
CA GLY A 15 12.73 1.01 5.29
C GLY A 15 12.75 -0.46 4.86
N VAL A 16 12.18 -0.79 3.70
CA VAL A 16 12.09 -2.16 3.17
C VAL A 16 12.71 -2.27 1.77
N GLY A 17 12.89 -3.49 1.27
CA GLY A 17 13.33 -3.74 -0.10
C GLY A 17 12.17 -3.78 -1.11
N GLU A 18 12.48 -3.60 -2.40
CA GLU A 18 11.50 -3.68 -3.50
C GLU A 18 10.79 -5.04 -3.60
N GLN A 19 11.46 -6.10 -3.12
CA GLN A 19 10.93 -7.47 -3.11
C GLN A 19 10.00 -7.75 -1.93
N ALA A 20 9.80 -6.79 -1.01
CA ALA A 20 8.90 -6.95 0.13
C ALA A 20 7.48 -7.29 -0.33
N GLN A 21 6.88 -8.29 0.30
CA GLN A 21 5.54 -8.76 0.03
C GLN A 21 4.53 -7.84 0.72
N VAL A 22 3.55 -7.36 -0.04
CA VAL A 22 2.46 -6.52 0.48
C VAL A 22 1.20 -7.37 0.65
N ARG A 23 0.60 -7.31 1.83
CA ARG A 23 -0.65 -8.01 2.17
C ARG A 23 -1.71 -7.02 2.62
N ASP A 24 -2.89 -7.09 2.03
CA ASP A 24 -4.08 -6.38 2.50
C ASP A 24 -4.65 -7.11 3.70
N LEU A 25 -4.67 -6.44 4.86
CA LEU A 25 -5.08 -7.06 6.11
C LEU A 25 -6.59 -7.21 6.26
N TRP A 26 -7.38 -6.37 5.59
CA TRP A 26 -8.84 -6.50 5.60
C TRP A 26 -9.31 -7.58 4.63
N LYS A 27 -8.72 -7.64 3.44
CA LYS A 27 -8.99 -8.72 2.47
C LYS A 27 -8.30 -10.03 2.83
N LYS A 28 -7.36 -10.00 3.78
CA LYS A 28 -6.53 -11.13 4.21
C LYS A 28 -5.82 -11.79 3.01
N ALA A 29 -5.40 -11.00 2.04
CA ALA A 29 -4.88 -11.47 0.77
C ALA A 29 -3.54 -10.79 0.45
N ASP A 30 -2.63 -11.59 -0.11
CA ASP A 30 -1.37 -11.08 -0.62
C ASP A 30 -1.63 -10.36 -1.96
N THR A 31 -1.08 -9.16 -2.10
CA THR A 31 -1.35 -8.25 -3.22
C THR A 31 -0.11 -8.02 -4.09
N GLY A 32 0.83 -8.96 -4.04
CA GLY A 32 2.11 -8.91 -4.74
C GLY A 32 3.21 -8.15 -3.99
N LYS A 33 4.33 -7.95 -4.69
CA LYS A 33 5.51 -7.26 -4.17
C LYS A 33 5.32 -5.73 -4.18
N LEU A 34 6.13 -5.00 -3.41
CA LEU A 34 6.10 -3.55 -3.35
C LEU A 34 6.61 -2.90 -4.65
N GLY A 35 7.70 -3.42 -5.22
CA GLY A 35 8.39 -2.82 -6.36
C GLY A 35 9.05 -1.48 -6.01
N ASN A 36 9.44 -0.71 -7.02
CA ASN A 36 10.13 0.58 -6.82
C ASN A 36 9.15 1.67 -6.36
N THR A 37 7.88 1.56 -6.75
CA THR A 37 6.82 2.48 -6.40
C THR A 37 5.48 1.76 -6.43
N ARG A 38 4.65 2.00 -5.43
CA ARG A 38 3.29 1.46 -5.37
C ARG A 38 2.29 2.58 -5.10
N THR A 39 1.33 2.72 -6.00
CA THR A 39 0.22 3.66 -5.84
C THR A 39 -0.99 2.92 -5.28
N VAL A 40 -1.59 3.46 -4.22
CA VAL A 40 -2.82 2.95 -3.63
C VAL A 40 -3.89 4.04 -3.61
N SER A 41 -5.12 3.66 -3.97
CA SER A 41 -6.27 4.57 -3.95
C SER A 41 -7.01 4.42 -2.63
N ILE A 42 -7.01 5.47 -1.82
CA ILE A 42 -7.68 5.55 -0.53
C ILE A 42 -9.07 6.14 -0.77
N PRO A 43 -10.16 5.44 -0.41
CA PRO A 43 -11.52 5.97 -0.53
C PRO A 43 -11.70 7.28 0.25
N ALA A 44 -12.62 8.13 -0.19
CA ALA A 44 -12.98 9.34 0.55
C ALA A 44 -13.40 8.99 1.99
N HIS A 45 -12.79 9.67 2.97
CA HIS A 45 -12.98 9.41 4.41
C HIS A 45 -12.66 7.98 4.86
N GLY A 46 -11.95 7.22 4.03
CA GLY A 46 -11.57 5.83 4.29
C GLY A 46 -10.13 5.70 4.73
N ALA A 47 -9.73 4.46 5.01
CA ALA A 47 -8.36 4.08 5.25
C ALA A 47 -8.05 2.78 4.48
N MET A 48 -6.77 2.42 4.41
CA MET A 48 -6.33 1.10 3.96
C MET A 48 -5.31 0.59 4.96
N LEU A 49 -5.29 -0.73 5.18
CA LEU A 49 -4.37 -1.36 6.13
C LEU A 49 -3.60 -2.48 5.46
N PHE A 50 -2.27 -2.32 5.42
CA PHE A 50 -1.35 -3.26 4.80
C PHE A 50 -0.29 -3.75 5.79
N ALA A 51 0.12 -5.01 5.64
CA ALA A 51 1.38 -5.50 6.19
C ALA A 51 2.42 -5.58 5.08
N ILE A 52 3.66 -5.22 5.41
CA ILE A 52 4.81 -5.26 4.51
C ILE A 52 5.88 -6.10 5.19
N LYS A 53 6.31 -7.17 4.53
CA LYS A 53 7.23 -8.18 5.06
C LYS A 53 8.22 -8.66 4.01
#